data_AF-A0AA39UVU0-F1
#
_entry.id   AF-A0AA39UVU0-F1
#
_cell.length_a   1.000
_cell.length_b   1.000
_cell.length_c   1.000
_cell.angle_alpha   90.00
_cell.angle_beta   90.00
_cell.angle_gamma   90.00
#
_symmetry.space_group_name_H-M   'P 1'
#
loop_
_entity.id
_entity.type
_entity.pdbx_description
1 polymer ?
#
loop_
_entity_poly.entity_id
_entity_poly.type
_entity_poly.pdbx_seq_one_letter_code
_entity_poly.pdbx_strand_id
1 'polypeptide(L)'
;MTKISAWAPCTGCTCPNHHLPSYNFSPIIRLSNNPDWTCLGRTNDLPLPSQENTLSAMISSYKQHLHRLDLEKSCLRAFLLDLKKQLKEKIDILDRERTRISEAIHECQGIISPVRRLPSELLCQILLGTIERAQSTADVDAQLQDIKSVRYSALSMSSVSIKWRSIALSFPQLWCSINILLVDDDGFNDELNFKRHRLYFDRSQRYPLSISVSDITGGMADYLPEYLTTILSPSSARIRELALHLPAHLLFEISHMQLSLPLLETLTLDCTIGRDLDNYGTICLFASTPSLISLKFIDIIGPYRSFDLPWSQ
;
A
#
# COMPACT_ATOMS: atom_id res chain seq x y z
N MET A 1 -34.28 8.84 -13.10
CA MET A 1 -34.04 8.29 -14.44
C MET A 1 -33.36 9.35 -15.29
N THR A 2 -32.03 9.34 -15.30
CA THR A 2 -31.19 10.28 -16.03
C THR A 2 -31.16 9.84 -17.49
N LYS A 3 -31.70 10.66 -18.39
CA LYS A 3 -31.66 10.40 -19.85
C LYS A 3 -30.20 10.36 -20.30
N ILE A 4 -29.71 9.15 -20.58
CA ILE A 4 -28.47 8.93 -21.32
C ILE A 4 -28.73 9.48 -22.73
N SER A 5 -27.99 10.54 -23.10
CA SER A 5 -28.12 11.21 -24.38
C SER A 5 -27.93 10.21 -25.52
N ALA A 6 -29.00 9.85 -26.21
CA ALA A 6 -28.95 9.05 -27.42
C ALA A 6 -28.28 9.87 -28.53
N TRP A 7 -27.01 9.59 -28.79
CA TRP A 7 -26.37 10.05 -30.02
C TRP A 7 -26.97 9.28 -31.19
N ALA A 8 -27.81 9.96 -31.97
CA ALA A 8 -28.33 9.48 -33.26
C ALA A 8 -28.13 10.57 -34.32
N PRO A 9 -27.89 10.21 -35.60
CA PRO A 9 -27.90 11.16 -36.71
C PRO A 9 -29.30 11.76 -36.79
N CYS A 10 -29.41 13.08 -36.72
CA CYS A 10 -30.67 13.77 -36.62
C CYS A 10 -31.12 14.24 -38.02
N THR A 11 -32.39 14.04 -38.35
CA THR A 11 -33.02 14.52 -39.59
C THR A 11 -33.75 15.85 -39.32
N GLY A 12 -33.36 16.91 -40.04
CA GLY A 12 -34.05 18.21 -39.98
C GLY A 12 -33.60 19.19 -38.89
N CYS A 13 -32.39 19.07 -38.31
CA CYS A 13 -31.84 20.07 -37.38
C CYS A 13 -30.66 20.89 -37.93
N THR A 14 -30.48 22.08 -37.34
CA THR A 14 -29.35 23.01 -37.55
C THR A 14 -28.07 22.60 -36.81
N CYS A 15 -27.94 21.32 -36.50
CA CYS A 15 -26.86 20.75 -35.71
C CYS A 15 -25.59 20.52 -36.58
N PRO A 16 -24.37 20.60 -36.01
CA PRO A 16 -23.12 20.53 -36.78
C PRO A 16 -22.93 19.23 -37.59
N ASN A 17 -23.57 18.14 -37.16
CA ASN A 17 -23.48 16.82 -37.80
C ASN A 17 -24.37 16.66 -39.04
N HIS A 18 -25.17 17.68 -39.41
CA HIS A 18 -26.12 17.62 -40.53
C HIS A 18 -25.46 17.77 -41.92
N HIS A 19 -24.18 18.19 -41.98
CA HIS A 19 -23.52 18.60 -43.22
C HIS A 19 -22.35 17.70 -43.65
N LEU A 20 -22.38 16.39 -43.34
CA LEU A 20 -21.42 15.47 -43.95
C LEU A 20 -21.76 15.29 -45.44
N PRO A 21 -20.90 15.72 -46.38
CA PRO A 21 -21.21 15.64 -47.80
C PRO A 21 -21.19 14.17 -48.26
N SER A 22 -22.16 13.78 -49.08
CA SER A 22 -22.12 12.52 -49.81
C SER A 22 -21.41 12.75 -51.14
N TYR A 23 -20.35 12.00 -51.41
CA TYR A 23 -19.57 12.14 -52.63
C TYR A 23 -20.01 11.12 -53.69
N ASN A 24 -20.37 11.62 -54.87
CA ASN A 24 -20.50 10.81 -56.07
C ASN A 24 -19.57 11.38 -57.14
N PHE A 25 -18.47 10.69 -57.42
CA PHE A 25 -17.45 11.14 -58.37
C PHE A 25 -17.78 10.61 -59.76
N SER A 26 -17.91 11.52 -60.74
CA SER A 26 -18.06 11.12 -62.14
C SER A 26 -16.83 10.34 -62.63
N PRO A 27 -16.99 9.34 -63.52
CA PRO A 27 -15.87 8.60 -64.08
C PRO A 27 -14.88 9.54 -64.79
N ILE A 28 -13.58 9.38 -64.53
CA ILE A 28 -12.53 10.11 -65.24
C ILE A 28 -12.43 9.55 -66.66
N ILE A 29 -12.52 10.42 -67.67
CA ILE A 29 -12.28 10.03 -69.06
C ILE A 29 -10.78 9.77 -69.21
N ARG A 30 -10.40 8.50 -69.27
CA ARG A 30 -9.01 8.12 -69.57
C ARG A 30 -8.76 8.34 -71.05
N LEU A 31 -7.65 9.02 -71.35
CA LEU A 31 -7.19 9.25 -72.74
C LEU A 31 -7.05 7.93 -73.52
N SER A 32 -6.75 6.82 -72.83
CA SER A 32 -6.71 5.46 -73.40
C SER A 32 -8.03 4.97 -74.01
N ASN A 33 -9.16 5.59 -73.67
CA ASN A 33 -10.49 5.18 -74.09
C ASN A 33 -10.98 5.94 -75.32
N ASN A 34 -10.19 6.91 -75.82
CA ASN A 34 -10.52 7.68 -77.00
C ASN A 34 -9.50 7.33 -78.12
N PRO A 35 -9.99 6.86 -79.28
CA PRO A 35 -9.17 6.33 -80.37
C PRO A 35 -8.12 7.34 -80.87
N ASP A 36 -8.43 8.63 -80.83
CA ASP A 36 -7.57 9.72 -81.33
C ASP A 36 -6.30 9.90 -80.49
N TRP A 37 -6.37 9.64 -79.17
CA TRP A 37 -5.22 9.74 -78.26
C TRP A 37 -4.42 8.43 -78.17
N THR A 38 -5.04 7.28 -78.46
CA THR A 38 -4.35 5.99 -78.51
C THR A 38 -3.29 5.90 -79.62
N CYS A 39 -3.46 6.63 -80.72
CA CYS A 39 -2.47 6.70 -81.79
C CYS A 39 -1.18 7.38 -81.29
N LEU A 40 -1.31 8.56 -80.68
CA LEU A 40 -0.21 9.32 -80.06
C LEU A 40 0.45 8.58 -78.87
N GLY A 41 -0.25 7.67 -78.21
CA GLY A 41 0.33 6.83 -77.16
C GLY A 41 1.08 5.60 -77.66
N ARG A 42 0.98 5.27 -78.97
CA ARG A 42 1.59 4.10 -79.61
C ARG A 42 2.66 4.45 -80.63
N THR A 43 2.69 5.69 -81.12
CA THR A 43 3.70 6.22 -82.04
C THR A 43 4.50 7.35 -81.36
N ASN A 44 5.70 7.62 -81.85
CA ASN A 44 6.52 8.75 -81.38
C ASN A 44 6.26 10.03 -82.20
N ASP A 45 5.08 10.15 -82.82
CA ASP A 45 4.74 11.30 -83.65
C ASP A 45 4.49 12.54 -82.78
N LEU A 46 4.93 13.71 -83.26
CA LEU A 46 4.72 14.98 -82.58
C LEU A 46 3.21 15.31 -82.55
N PRO A 47 2.63 15.64 -81.38
CA PRO A 47 1.24 16.06 -81.30
C PRO A 47 1.03 17.37 -82.05
N LEU A 48 -0.14 17.51 -82.68
CA LEU A 48 -0.54 18.77 -83.30
C LEU A 48 -0.73 19.86 -82.23
N PRO A 49 -0.49 21.14 -82.54
CA PRO A 49 -0.68 22.24 -81.58
C PRO A 49 -2.09 22.31 -80.97
N SER A 50 -3.12 21.92 -81.73
CA SER A 50 -4.51 21.81 -81.25
C SER A 50 -4.70 20.70 -80.21
N GLN A 51 -3.99 19.58 -80.38
CA GLN A 51 -4.00 18.44 -79.46
C GLN A 51 -3.27 18.80 -78.17
N GLU A 52 -2.12 19.48 -78.26
CA GLU A 52 -1.36 19.97 -77.10
C GLU A 52 -2.16 20.99 -76.28
N ASN A 53 -2.86 21.93 -76.94
CA ASN A 53 -3.77 22.88 -76.28
C ASN A 53 -4.91 22.16 -75.56
N THR A 54 -5.48 21.12 -76.18
CA THR A 54 -6.57 20.32 -75.58
C THR A 54 -6.08 19.53 -74.36
N LEU A 55 -4.91 18.90 -74.44
CA LEU A 55 -4.27 18.21 -73.31
C LEU A 55 -3.95 19.18 -72.17
N SER A 56 -3.40 20.34 -72.49
CA SER A 56 -3.07 21.39 -71.50
C SER A 56 -4.32 21.91 -70.78
N ALA A 57 -5.43 22.09 -71.51
CA ALA A 57 -6.72 22.46 -70.93
C ALA A 57 -7.28 21.37 -70.00
N MET A 58 -7.21 20.09 -70.41
CA MET A 58 -7.62 18.95 -69.57
C MET A 58 -6.76 18.83 -68.31
N ILE A 59 -5.43 18.96 -68.44
CA ILE A 59 -4.50 18.94 -67.30
C ILE A 59 -4.84 20.07 -66.33
N SER A 60 -5.12 21.27 -66.83
CA SER A 60 -5.49 22.42 -66.00
C SER A 60 -6.80 22.18 -65.25
N SER A 61 -7.81 21.64 -65.93
CA SER A 61 -9.09 21.23 -65.33
C SER A 61 -8.91 20.18 -64.22
N TYR A 62 -8.12 19.13 -64.47
CA TYR A 62 -7.83 18.10 -63.47
C TYR A 62 -7.04 18.64 -62.27
N LYS A 63 -6.05 19.52 -62.48
CA LYS A 63 -5.33 20.20 -61.39
C LYS A 63 -6.27 21.04 -60.52
N GLN A 64 -7.20 21.79 -61.14
CA GLN A 64 -8.19 22.56 -60.40
C GLN A 64 -9.15 21.68 -59.61
N HIS A 65 -9.56 20.54 -60.17
CA HIS A 65 -10.41 19.57 -59.48
C HIS A 65 -9.70 18.95 -58.27
N LEU A 66 -8.43 18.54 -58.42
CA LEU A 66 -7.59 18.04 -57.32
C LEU A 66 -7.46 19.08 -56.20
N HIS A 67 -7.14 20.32 -56.55
CA HIS A 67 -7.04 21.42 -55.58
C HIS A 67 -8.33 21.60 -54.77
N ARG A 68 -9.50 21.53 -55.44
CA ARG A 68 -10.80 21.61 -54.75
C ARG A 68 -11.01 20.45 -53.78
N LEU A 69 -10.67 19.22 -54.16
CA LEU A 69 -10.76 18.06 -53.28
C LEU A 69 -9.83 18.18 -52.07
N ASP A 70 -8.63 18.72 -52.25
CA ASP A 70 -7.66 18.90 -51.16
C ASP A 70 -8.09 20.00 -50.18
N LEU A 71 -8.69 21.09 -50.68
CA LEU A 71 -9.32 22.09 -49.83
C LEU A 71 -10.45 21.47 -48.99
N GLU A 72 -11.32 20.69 -49.61
CA GLU A 72 -12.46 20.07 -48.93
C GLU A 72 -12.01 19.05 -47.86
N LYS A 73 -11.03 18.19 -48.18
CA LYS A 73 -10.39 17.31 -47.19
C LYS A 73 -9.82 18.09 -46.02
N SER A 74 -9.20 19.25 -46.28
CA SER A 74 -8.63 20.10 -45.23
C SER A 74 -9.71 20.70 -44.33
N CYS A 75 -10.83 21.14 -44.90
CA CYS A 75 -12.00 21.60 -44.15
C CYS A 75 -12.57 20.49 -43.26
N LEU A 76 -12.76 19.28 -43.79
CA LEU A 76 -13.28 18.14 -43.01
C LEU A 76 -12.33 17.76 -41.86
N ARG A 77 -11.01 17.80 -42.08
CA ARG A 77 -10.01 17.57 -41.01
C ARG A 77 -10.10 18.62 -39.91
N ALA A 78 -10.26 19.88 -40.27
CA ALA A 78 -10.43 20.97 -39.30
C ALA A 78 -11.72 20.80 -38.49
N PHE A 79 -12.82 20.43 -39.14
CA PHE A 79 -14.10 20.15 -38.46
C PHE A 79 -13.97 18.96 -37.48
N LEU A 80 -13.30 17.88 -37.89
CA LEU A 80 -13.07 16.72 -37.02
C LEU A 80 -12.23 17.09 -35.78
N LEU A 81 -11.21 17.93 -35.96
CA LEU A 81 -10.40 18.42 -34.84
C LEU A 81 -11.21 19.26 -33.87
N ASP A 82 -12.06 20.15 -34.37
CA ASP A 82 -12.95 20.98 -33.55
C ASP A 82 -13.97 20.12 -32.79
N LEU A 83 -14.64 19.20 -33.47
CA LEU A 83 -15.60 18.28 -32.84
C LEU A 83 -14.93 17.42 -31.74
N LYS A 84 -13.72 16.91 -32.01
CA LYS A 84 -12.94 16.16 -31.01
C LYS A 84 -12.59 17.02 -29.80
N LYS A 85 -12.24 18.28 -30.01
CA LYS A 85 -11.95 19.23 -28.94
C LYS A 85 -13.20 19.49 -28.09
N GLN A 86 -14.34 19.79 -28.71
CA GLN A 86 -15.60 20.01 -28.01
C GLN A 86 -16.02 18.77 -27.19
N LEU A 87 -15.88 17.57 -27.77
CA LEU A 87 -16.22 16.34 -27.06
C LEU A 87 -15.31 16.11 -25.85
N LYS A 88 -14.00 16.38 -26.01
CA LYS A 88 -13.04 16.29 -24.90
C LYS A 88 -13.39 17.26 -23.77
N GLU A 89 -13.70 18.51 -24.09
CA GLU A 89 -14.12 19.49 -23.09
C GLU A 89 -15.37 19.05 -22.33
N LYS A 90 -16.34 18.42 -23.00
CA LYS A 90 -17.53 17.86 -22.35
C LYS A 90 -17.20 16.69 -21.43
N ILE A 91 -16.29 15.79 -21.83
CA ILE A 91 -15.81 14.69 -20.98
C ILE A 91 -15.11 15.27 -19.74
N ASP A 92 -14.22 16.25 -19.93
CA ASP A 92 -13.49 16.88 -18.82
C ASP A 92 -14.43 17.59 -17.83
N ILE A 93 -15.57 18.11 -18.28
CA ILE A 93 -16.61 18.66 -17.39
C ILE A 93 -17.30 17.54 -16.60
N LEU A 94 -17.67 16.43 -17.26
CA LEU A 94 -18.31 15.30 -16.60
C LEU A 94 -17.38 14.62 -15.58
N ASP A 95 -16.09 14.50 -15.88
CA ASP A 95 -15.10 13.93 -14.95
C ASP A 95 -14.88 14.82 -13.72
N ARG A 96 -14.92 16.15 -13.90
CA ARG A 96 -14.90 17.09 -12.78
C ARG A 96 -16.14 16.95 -11.90
N GLU A 97 -17.33 16.88 -12.49
CA GLU A 97 -18.56 16.66 -11.73
C GLU A 97 -18.59 15.29 -11.03
N ARG A 98 -18.11 14.24 -11.69
CA ARG A 98 -17.98 12.91 -11.09
C ARG A 98 -17.08 12.94 -9.86
N THR A 99 -15.92 13.59 -9.98
CA THR A 99 -14.97 13.75 -8.86
C THR A 99 -15.63 14.50 -7.71
N ARG A 100 -16.25 15.65 -7.99
CA ARG A 100 -16.96 16.48 -6.99
C ARG A 100 -18.05 15.70 -6.24
N ILE A 101 -18.88 14.93 -6.95
CA ILE A 101 -19.93 14.11 -6.34
C ILE A 101 -19.33 12.96 -5.52
N SER A 102 -18.25 12.34 -6.00
CA SER A 102 -17.59 11.23 -5.29
C SER A 102 -16.96 11.71 -3.96
N GLU A 103 -16.35 12.89 -3.96
CA GLU A 103 -15.85 13.54 -2.75
C GLU A 103 -16.98 13.83 -1.75
N ALA A 104 -18.11 14.39 -2.23
CA ALA A 104 -19.27 14.63 -1.38
C ALA A 104 -19.86 13.34 -0.78
N ILE A 105 -19.89 12.24 -1.55
CA ILE A 105 -20.31 10.91 -1.05
C ILE A 105 -19.35 10.44 0.04
N HIS A 106 -18.04 10.53 -0.19
CA HIS A 106 -17.03 10.12 0.80
C HIS A 106 -17.15 10.93 2.10
N GLU A 107 -17.39 12.24 2.00
CA GLU A 107 -17.67 13.09 3.16
C GLU A 107 -18.92 12.64 3.92
N CYS A 108 -20.03 12.42 3.22
CA CYS A 108 -21.28 11.92 3.80
C CYS A 108 -21.08 10.55 4.48
N GLN A 109 -20.41 9.62 3.80
CA GLN A 109 -20.06 8.30 4.32
C GLN A 109 -19.19 8.39 5.58
N GLY A 110 -18.24 9.32 5.61
CA GLY A 110 -17.44 9.62 6.78
C GLY A 110 -18.30 10.06 7.97
N ILE A 111 -19.31 10.91 7.74
CA ILE A 111 -20.24 11.40 8.77
C ILE A 111 -21.16 10.30 9.29
N ILE A 112 -21.73 9.47 8.40
CA ILE A 112 -22.64 8.39 8.77
C ILE A 112 -21.92 7.08 9.14
N SER A 113 -20.59 7.08 9.10
CA SER A 113 -19.77 5.89 9.34
C SER A 113 -20.20 5.18 10.62
N PRO A 114 -20.49 3.86 10.57
CA PRO A 114 -20.84 3.07 11.74
C PRO A 114 -19.83 3.21 12.88
N VAL A 115 -18.54 3.42 12.56
CA VAL A 115 -17.46 3.61 13.55
C VAL A 115 -17.69 4.84 14.43
N ARG A 116 -18.35 5.89 13.92
CA ARG A 116 -18.72 7.06 14.73
C ARG A 116 -19.80 6.73 15.76
N ARG A 117 -20.68 5.77 15.46
CA ARG A 117 -21.78 5.32 16.33
C ARG A 117 -21.39 4.19 17.28
N LEU A 118 -20.23 3.54 17.06
CA LEU A 118 -19.74 2.53 18.00
C LEU A 118 -19.52 3.14 19.39
N PRO A 119 -20.08 2.52 20.45
CA PRO A 119 -19.68 2.77 21.83
C PRO A 119 -18.17 2.62 21.98
N SER A 120 -17.59 3.40 22.90
CA SER A 120 -16.15 3.42 23.14
C SER A 120 -15.62 2.05 23.56
N GLU A 121 -16.43 1.28 24.28
CA GLU A 121 -16.12 -0.06 24.77
C GLU A 121 -15.98 -1.06 23.63
N LEU A 122 -16.92 -1.05 22.67
CA LEU A 122 -16.88 -1.94 21.50
C LEU A 122 -15.71 -1.59 20.59
N LEU A 123 -15.46 -0.30 20.38
CA LEU A 123 -14.30 0.13 19.61
C LEU A 123 -13.00 -0.27 20.33
N CYS A 124 -12.92 -0.12 21.66
CA CYS A 124 -11.77 -0.62 22.43
C CYS A 124 -11.57 -2.13 22.28
N GLN A 125 -12.64 -2.93 22.29
CA GLN A 125 -12.55 -4.38 22.08
C GLN A 125 -12.03 -4.72 20.68
N ILE A 126 -12.48 -4.00 19.65
CA ILE A 126 -11.96 -4.16 18.29
C ILE A 126 -10.47 -3.85 18.27
N LEU A 127 -10.05 -2.71 18.84
CA LEU A 127 -8.64 -2.31 18.89
C LEU A 127 -7.79 -3.35 19.64
N LEU A 128 -8.27 -3.87 20.76
CA LEU A 128 -7.60 -4.95 21.50
C LEU A 128 -7.47 -6.22 20.67
N GLY A 129 -8.49 -6.55 19.87
CA GLY A 129 -8.45 -7.69 18.95
C GLY A 129 -7.47 -7.52 17.79
N THR A 130 -7.02 -6.29 17.51
CA THR A 130 -6.02 -6.01 16.48
C THR A 130 -4.59 -5.97 17.01
N ILE A 131 -4.40 -5.83 18.32
CA ILE A 131 -3.07 -5.88 18.92
C ILE A 131 -2.63 -7.34 18.97
N GLU A 132 -1.60 -7.66 18.21
CA GLU A 132 -0.90 -8.94 18.36
C GLU A 132 -0.30 -9.00 19.78
N ARG A 133 -0.79 -9.96 20.55
CA ARG A 133 -0.12 -10.38 21.79
C ARG A 133 1.15 -11.13 21.42
N ALA A 134 2.10 -11.21 22.33
CA ALA A 134 3.30 -12.01 22.18
C ALA A 134 2.92 -13.49 22.03
N GLN A 135 2.57 -13.91 20.82
CA GLN A 135 2.28 -15.30 20.47
C GLN A 135 3.31 -15.79 19.47
N SER A 136 3.96 -16.87 19.87
CA SER A 136 4.89 -17.67 19.11
C SER A 136 4.28 -18.14 17.78
N THR A 137 4.78 -17.60 16.68
CA THR A 137 4.75 -18.29 15.38
C THR A 137 6.15 -18.83 15.10
N ALA A 138 6.26 -20.16 15.01
CA ALA A 138 7.48 -20.92 14.70
C ALA A 138 7.90 -20.84 13.22
N ASP A 139 7.36 -19.86 12.47
CA ASP A 139 7.70 -19.64 11.06
C ASP A 139 8.55 -18.37 10.95
N VAL A 140 9.84 -18.55 10.65
CA VAL A 140 10.80 -17.46 10.39
C VAL A 140 10.35 -16.60 9.18
N ASP A 141 9.64 -17.19 8.21
CA ASP A 141 9.00 -16.47 7.10
C ASP A 141 7.82 -15.60 7.54
N ALA A 142 7.17 -15.93 8.67
CA ALA A 142 6.16 -15.08 9.30
C ALA A 142 6.80 -13.92 10.07
N GLN A 143 7.96 -14.12 10.71
CA GLN A 143 8.70 -13.08 11.45
C GLN A 143 9.18 -11.91 10.56
N LEU A 144 9.55 -12.17 9.30
CA LEU A 144 9.85 -11.10 8.33
C LEU A 144 8.58 -10.39 7.83
N GLN A 145 7.41 -11.05 7.86
CA GLN A 145 6.13 -10.37 7.68
C GLN A 145 5.66 -9.65 8.96
N ASP A 146 6.20 -10.01 10.13
CA ASP A 146 5.91 -9.48 11.47
C ASP A 146 6.54 -8.10 11.73
N ILE A 147 7.41 -7.62 10.84
CA ILE A 147 7.74 -6.18 10.75
C ILE A 147 6.47 -5.35 10.44
N LYS A 148 5.40 -5.97 9.92
CA LYS A 148 4.06 -5.36 9.82
C LYS A 148 3.31 -5.30 11.16
N SER A 149 3.72 -6.00 12.22
CA SER A 149 3.14 -5.91 13.57
C SER A 149 3.22 -4.49 14.15
N VAL A 150 4.28 -3.76 13.79
CA VAL A 150 4.44 -2.32 14.11
C VAL A 150 3.25 -1.49 13.58
N ARG A 151 2.55 -1.96 12.52
CA ARG A 151 1.38 -1.28 11.95
C ARG A 151 0.14 -1.35 12.84
N TYR A 152 0.04 -2.30 13.77
CA TYR A 152 -1.13 -2.48 14.65
C TYR A 152 -0.86 -2.12 16.11
N SER A 153 0.14 -1.25 16.34
CA SER A 153 0.47 -0.75 17.68
C SER A 153 -0.57 0.25 18.21
N ALA A 154 -0.70 0.37 19.53
CA ALA A 154 -1.57 1.39 20.16
C ALA A 154 -1.21 2.82 19.75
N LEU A 155 0.07 3.06 19.47
CA LEU A 155 0.56 4.32 18.92
C LEU A 155 0.00 4.57 17.51
N SER A 156 0.04 3.57 16.64
CA SER A 156 -0.50 3.62 15.28
C SER A 156 -2.02 3.84 15.30
N MET A 157 -2.74 3.14 16.17
CA MET A 157 -4.19 3.35 16.35
C MET A 157 -4.52 4.76 16.84
N SER A 158 -3.66 5.33 17.69
CA SER A 158 -3.81 6.71 18.19
C SER A 158 -3.56 7.78 17.11
N SER A 159 -3.05 7.44 15.92
CA SER A 159 -2.84 8.41 14.83
C SER A 159 -4.04 8.51 13.88
N VAL A 160 -4.93 7.51 13.86
CA VAL A 160 -6.03 7.38 12.89
C VAL A 160 -7.08 8.50 13.00
N SER A 161 -7.57 8.78 14.22
CA SER A 161 -8.58 9.83 14.44
C SER A 161 -8.57 10.34 15.88
N ILE A 162 -9.19 11.49 16.11
CA ILE A 162 -9.35 12.06 17.46
C ILE A 162 -10.12 11.09 18.38
N LYS A 163 -11.17 10.43 17.87
CA LYS A 163 -11.96 9.45 18.64
C LYS A 163 -11.11 8.24 19.03
N TRP A 164 -10.33 7.69 18.11
CA TRP A 164 -9.45 6.55 18.38
C TRP A 164 -8.36 6.90 19.37
N ARG A 165 -7.76 8.09 19.25
CA ARG A 165 -6.80 8.61 20.22
C ARG A 165 -7.41 8.76 21.61
N SER A 166 -8.60 9.34 21.71
CA SER A 166 -9.30 9.49 23.00
C SER A 166 -9.56 8.15 23.66
N ILE A 167 -9.99 7.13 22.89
CA ILE A 167 -10.18 5.77 23.38
C ILE A 167 -8.84 5.17 23.80
N ALA A 168 -7.82 5.20 22.94
CA ALA A 168 -6.51 4.66 23.28
C ALA A 168 -5.95 5.23 24.59
N LEU A 169 -6.11 6.53 24.82
CA LEU A 169 -5.68 7.18 26.07
C LEU A 169 -6.55 6.83 27.29
N SER A 170 -7.84 6.51 27.08
CA SER A 170 -8.77 6.19 28.16
C SER A 170 -8.72 4.72 28.60
N PHE A 171 -8.17 3.83 27.77
CA PHE A 171 -8.10 2.39 28.02
C PHE A 171 -6.64 1.90 28.11
N PRO A 172 -6.05 1.84 29.32
CA PRO A 172 -4.64 1.46 29.54
C PRO A 172 -4.27 0.08 29.00
N GLN A 173 -5.23 -0.85 28.97
CA GLN A 173 -5.08 -2.21 28.43
C GLN A 173 -4.55 -2.25 26.99
N LEU A 174 -4.78 -1.21 26.17
CA LEU A 174 -4.25 -1.12 24.82
C LEU A 174 -2.72 -0.94 24.78
N TRP A 175 -2.12 -0.45 25.86
CA TRP A 175 -0.68 -0.16 25.95
C TRP A 175 0.11 -1.29 26.64
N CYS A 176 -0.54 -2.42 26.92
CA CYS A 176 0.04 -3.50 27.72
C CYS A 176 0.82 -4.53 26.89
N SER A 177 0.63 -4.57 25.57
CA SER A 177 1.47 -5.38 24.66
C SER A 177 2.64 -4.54 24.18
N ILE A 178 3.86 -4.94 24.55
CA ILE A 178 5.09 -4.19 24.28
C ILE A 178 6.06 -5.11 23.55
N ASN A 179 6.32 -4.80 22.28
CA ASN A 179 7.29 -5.51 21.47
C ASN A 179 8.58 -4.67 21.37
N ILE A 180 9.66 -5.21 21.90
CA ILE A 180 11.01 -4.66 21.86
C ILE A 180 11.76 -5.41 20.78
N LEU A 181 12.14 -4.70 19.72
CA LEU A 181 12.91 -5.26 18.61
C LEU A 181 14.35 -4.77 18.73
N LEU A 182 15.30 -5.69 18.82
CA LEU A 182 16.73 -5.39 18.79
C LEU A 182 17.16 -5.29 17.33
N VAL A 183 17.80 -4.17 16.98
CA VAL A 183 18.27 -3.87 15.62
C VAL A 183 19.74 -3.50 15.73
N ASP A 184 20.54 -4.03 14.80
CA ASP A 184 21.94 -3.66 14.66
C ASP A 184 22.03 -2.30 13.92
N ASP A 185 21.99 -1.20 14.68
CA ASP A 185 22.02 0.17 14.16
C ASP A 185 23.03 1.11 14.84
N ASP A 186 24.09 0.55 15.44
CA ASP A 186 25.11 1.29 16.22
C ASP A 186 24.52 2.16 17.36
N GLY A 187 23.30 1.83 17.83
CA GLY A 187 22.61 2.53 18.92
C GLY A 187 21.94 3.85 18.50
N PHE A 188 21.88 4.16 17.20
CA PHE A 188 21.29 5.42 16.70
C PHE A 188 19.81 5.58 17.09
N ASN A 189 19.10 4.48 17.28
CA ASN A 189 17.66 4.49 17.54
C ASN A 189 17.29 4.25 19.02
N ASP A 190 18.28 4.07 19.90
CA ASP A 190 18.04 3.73 21.31
C ASP A 190 17.28 4.81 22.08
N GLU A 191 17.57 6.10 21.83
CA GLU A 191 16.83 7.18 22.49
C GLU A 191 15.35 7.24 22.06
N LEU A 192 15.09 7.00 20.77
CA LEU A 192 13.72 6.97 20.24
C LEU A 192 12.96 5.75 20.74
N ASN A 193 13.62 4.58 20.76
CA ASN A 193 13.08 3.36 21.32
C ASN A 193 12.79 3.52 22.81
N PHE A 194 13.71 4.09 23.60
CA PHE A 194 13.51 4.38 25.01
C PHE A 194 12.27 5.27 25.24
N LYS A 195 12.16 6.40 24.52
CA LYS A 195 10.98 7.29 24.61
C LYS A 195 9.69 6.55 24.24
N ARG A 196 9.73 5.72 23.20
CA ARG A 196 8.57 4.93 22.76
C ARG A 196 8.16 3.91 23.81
N HIS A 197 9.09 3.09 24.31
CA HIS A 197 8.78 2.07 25.30
C HIS A 197 8.29 2.74 26.59
N ARG A 198 8.99 3.76 27.10
CA ARG A 198 8.56 4.52 28.28
C ARG A 198 7.12 5.02 28.17
N LEU A 199 6.71 5.52 27.00
CA LEU A 199 5.34 5.92 26.74
C LEU A 199 4.32 4.78 26.92
N TYR A 200 4.65 3.55 26.49
CA TYR A 200 3.80 2.38 26.70
C TYR A 200 3.72 2.00 28.19
N PHE A 201 4.85 2.02 28.90
CA PHE A 201 4.87 1.74 30.34
C PHE A 201 4.06 2.76 31.14
N ASP A 202 4.16 4.05 30.79
CA ASP A 202 3.39 5.12 31.42
C ASP A 202 1.89 4.96 31.15
N ARG A 203 1.50 4.67 29.89
CA ARG A 203 0.08 4.57 29.49
C ARG A 203 -0.60 3.28 29.90
N SER A 204 0.15 2.20 30.12
CA SER A 204 -0.38 0.93 30.65
C SER A 204 -0.71 0.99 32.15
N GLN A 205 -0.26 2.04 32.85
CA GLN A 205 -0.57 2.32 34.25
C GLN A 205 -0.25 1.15 35.20
N ARG A 206 -1.26 0.44 35.73
CA ARG A 206 -1.11 -0.71 36.64
C ARG A 206 -1.54 -2.02 36.00
N TYR A 207 -1.90 -2.02 34.72
CA TYR A 207 -2.34 -3.23 34.06
C TYR A 207 -1.15 -4.21 33.88
N PRO A 208 -1.44 -5.52 33.94
CA PRO A 208 -0.46 -6.55 33.65
C PRO A 208 0.09 -6.42 32.22
N LEU A 209 1.39 -6.66 32.06
CA LEU A 209 2.11 -6.46 30.81
C LEU A 209 2.37 -7.77 30.09
N SER A 210 2.30 -7.71 28.77
CA SER A 210 2.79 -8.73 27.83
C SER A 210 3.98 -8.13 27.09
N ILE A 211 5.18 -8.64 27.34
CA ILE A 211 6.41 -8.12 26.75
C ILE A 211 7.02 -9.19 25.85
N SER A 212 7.38 -8.79 24.62
CA SER A 212 8.24 -9.59 23.74
C SER A 212 9.55 -8.85 23.53
N VAL A 213 10.68 -9.55 23.65
CA VAL A 213 12.00 -9.06 23.27
C VAL A 213 12.54 -9.96 22.18
N SER A 214 12.76 -9.40 20.99
CA SER A 214 13.13 -10.16 19.80
C SER A 214 14.36 -9.58 19.13
N ASP A 215 15.33 -10.42 18.85
CA ASP A 215 16.43 -10.12 17.94
C ASP A 215 16.00 -10.40 16.49
N ILE A 216 15.73 -9.33 15.74
CA ILE A 216 15.33 -9.43 14.32
C ILE A 216 16.53 -9.44 13.37
N THR A 217 17.75 -9.38 13.89
CA THR A 217 18.99 -9.43 13.10
C THR A 217 19.44 -10.87 12.81
N GLY A 218 18.76 -11.85 13.40
CA GLY A 218 19.06 -13.28 13.19
C GLY A 218 20.22 -13.80 14.03
N GLY A 219 20.41 -13.26 15.24
CA GLY A 219 21.51 -13.64 16.14
C GLY A 219 22.74 -12.73 16.04
N MET A 220 22.66 -11.62 15.31
CA MET A 220 23.77 -10.67 15.12
C MET A 220 23.73 -9.50 16.11
N ALA A 221 22.73 -9.43 17.00
CA ALA A 221 22.67 -8.39 18.00
C ALA A 221 23.79 -8.59 19.04
N ASP A 222 24.74 -7.67 19.09
CA ASP A 222 25.95 -7.81 19.92
C ASP A 222 25.69 -7.60 21.41
N TYR A 223 24.73 -6.76 21.78
CA TYR A 223 24.47 -6.38 23.17
C TYR A 223 22.99 -6.08 23.43
N LEU A 224 22.57 -6.21 24.68
CA LEU A 224 21.27 -5.75 25.11
C LEU A 224 21.30 -4.23 25.36
N PRO A 225 20.39 -3.42 24.76
CA PRO A 225 20.38 -1.98 24.97
C PRO A 225 20.24 -1.61 26.45
N GLU A 226 21.10 -0.71 26.93
CA GLU A 226 21.20 -0.35 28.35
C GLU A 226 19.85 0.13 28.91
N TYR A 227 19.06 0.84 28.08
CA TYR A 227 17.76 1.37 28.46
C TYR A 227 16.75 0.28 28.85
N LEU A 228 16.92 -0.96 28.40
CA LEU A 228 16.00 -2.05 28.75
C LEU A 228 16.05 -2.37 30.24
N THR A 229 17.22 -2.32 30.87
CA THR A 229 17.33 -2.48 32.34
C THR A 229 16.50 -1.42 33.07
N THR A 230 16.55 -0.17 32.59
CA THR A 230 15.85 0.97 33.20
C THR A 230 14.34 0.87 33.10
N ILE A 231 13.84 0.07 32.15
CA ILE A 231 12.41 -0.08 31.86
C ILE A 231 11.85 -1.38 32.43
N LEU A 232 12.57 -2.49 32.29
CA LEU A 232 12.13 -3.82 32.72
C LEU A 232 12.17 -3.95 34.24
N SER A 233 13.23 -3.49 34.91
CA SER A 233 13.38 -3.65 36.36
C SER A 233 12.24 -2.99 37.16
N PRO A 234 11.84 -1.74 36.88
CA PRO A 234 10.70 -1.11 37.59
C PRO A 234 9.34 -1.74 37.26
N SER A 235 9.22 -2.38 36.11
CA SER A 235 7.96 -2.93 35.60
C SER A 235 7.81 -4.43 35.85
N SER A 236 8.85 -5.08 36.36
CA SER A 236 8.98 -6.51 36.61
C SER A 236 7.78 -7.11 37.37
N ALA A 237 7.32 -6.43 38.41
CA ALA A 237 6.16 -6.83 39.22
C ALA A 237 4.82 -6.84 38.45
N ARG A 238 4.76 -6.27 37.25
CA ARG A 238 3.56 -6.20 36.41
C ARG A 238 3.63 -7.15 35.20
N ILE A 239 4.78 -7.74 34.92
CA ILE A 239 4.95 -8.61 33.75
C ILE A 239 4.20 -9.92 34.02
N ARG A 240 3.24 -10.22 33.14
CA ARG A 240 2.39 -11.41 33.19
C ARG A 240 2.71 -12.38 32.06
N GLU A 241 3.06 -11.86 30.89
CA GLU A 241 3.49 -12.65 29.74
C GLU A 241 4.85 -12.11 29.29
N LEU A 242 5.84 -13.00 29.15
CA LEU A 242 7.17 -12.65 28.66
C LEU A 242 7.60 -13.62 27.55
N ALA A 243 7.98 -13.08 26.40
CA ALA A 243 8.59 -13.83 25.31
C ALA A 243 9.99 -13.28 25.04
N LEU A 244 10.98 -14.17 25.03
CA LEU A 244 12.37 -13.85 24.72
C LEU A 244 12.78 -14.66 23.48
N HIS A 245 12.97 -13.96 22.37
CA HIS A 245 13.46 -14.50 21.10
C HIS A 245 14.86 -13.96 20.86
N LEU A 246 15.84 -14.56 21.53
CA LEU A 246 17.17 -13.97 21.71
C LEU A 246 18.27 -15.04 21.56
N PRO A 247 19.44 -14.68 21.03
CA PRO A 247 20.61 -15.55 21.05
C PRO A 247 21.09 -15.84 22.48
N ALA A 248 21.87 -16.90 22.64
CA ALA A 248 22.29 -17.43 23.95
C ALA A 248 23.01 -16.39 24.83
N HIS A 249 23.87 -15.55 24.23
CA HIS A 249 24.60 -14.52 24.99
C HIS A 249 23.69 -13.44 25.56
N LEU A 250 22.64 -13.04 24.84
CA LEU A 250 21.68 -12.04 25.35
C LEU A 250 20.74 -12.62 26.41
N LEU A 251 20.38 -13.91 26.32
CA LEU A 251 19.70 -14.62 27.40
C LEU A 251 20.56 -14.67 28.67
N PHE A 252 21.87 -14.89 28.49
CA PHE A 252 22.83 -14.83 29.59
C PHE A 252 22.93 -13.41 30.17
N GLU A 253 22.98 -12.36 29.35
CA GLU A 253 22.93 -10.96 29.84
C GLU A 253 21.66 -10.66 30.65
N ILE A 254 20.48 -11.09 30.17
CA ILE A 254 19.21 -10.93 30.90
C ILE A 254 19.27 -11.63 32.27
N SER A 255 19.92 -12.79 32.37
CA SER A 255 20.06 -13.50 33.64
C SER A 255 20.79 -12.66 34.70
N HIS A 256 21.69 -11.76 34.32
CA HIS A 256 22.39 -10.87 35.26
C HIS A 256 21.48 -9.81 35.87
N MET A 257 20.34 -9.50 35.23
CA MET A 257 19.38 -8.56 35.79
C MET A 257 18.65 -9.10 37.02
N GLN A 258 18.62 -10.44 37.19
CA GLN A 258 18.01 -11.11 38.33
C GLN A 258 16.57 -10.60 38.60
N LEU A 259 15.79 -10.48 37.52
CA LEU A 259 14.44 -9.92 37.59
C LEU A 259 13.55 -10.80 38.47
N SER A 260 12.78 -10.16 39.36
CA SER A 260 11.72 -10.79 40.14
C SER A 260 10.38 -10.54 39.46
N LEU A 261 9.73 -11.59 38.97
CA LEU A 261 8.54 -11.54 38.14
C LEU A 261 7.37 -12.27 38.83
N PRO A 262 6.81 -11.70 39.92
CA PRO A 262 5.79 -12.34 40.74
C PRO A 262 4.46 -12.61 40.03
N LEU A 263 4.15 -11.89 38.96
CA LEU A 263 2.91 -12.05 38.18
C LEU A 263 3.09 -12.84 36.88
N LEU A 264 4.31 -13.32 36.58
CA LEU A 264 4.59 -13.99 35.32
C LEU A 264 3.83 -15.32 35.27
N GLU A 265 2.86 -15.43 34.37
CA GLU A 265 2.06 -16.63 34.13
C GLU A 265 2.59 -17.43 32.94
N THR A 266 3.08 -16.74 31.91
CA THR A 266 3.54 -17.35 30.66
C THR A 266 4.93 -16.86 30.29
N LEU A 267 5.84 -17.81 30.10
CA LEU A 267 7.19 -17.58 29.60
C LEU A 267 7.41 -18.35 28.30
N THR A 268 7.86 -17.65 27.25
CA THR A 268 8.31 -18.26 25.99
C THR A 268 9.78 -17.94 25.80
N LEU A 269 10.58 -18.98 25.57
CA LEU A 269 12.00 -18.89 25.29
C LEU A 269 12.27 -19.47 23.91
N ASP A 270 12.95 -18.69 23.09
CA ASP A 270 13.35 -19.01 21.74
C ASP A 270 14.80 -18.56 21.56
N CYS A 271 15.67 -19.50 21.18
CA CYS A 271 17.08 -19.25 21.01
C CYS A 271 17.46 -19.41 19.55
N THR A 272 17.67 -18.28 18.87
CA THR A 272 17.98 -18.20 17.42
C THR A 272 19.19 -19.04 17.02
N ILE A 273 20.12 -19.30 17.96
CA ILE A 273 21.25 -20.23 17.79
C ILE A 273 21.35 -21.16 19.02
N GLY A 274 20.39 -22.08 19.18
CA GLY A 274 20.27 -22.94 20.36
C GLY A 274 21.50 -23.78 20.74
N ARG A 275 22.43 -24.05 19.81
CA ARG A 275 23.68 -24.77 20.09
C ARG A 275 24.66 -23.98 20.97
N ASP A 276 24.55 -22.66 21.00
CA ASP A 276 25.48 -21.81 21.74
C ASP A 276 25.16 -21.78 23.24
N LEU A 277 23.96 -22.24 23.64
CA LEU A 277 23.56 -22.34 25.05
C LEU A 277 24.51 -23.22 25.88
N ASP A 278 25.10 -24.24 25.27
CA ASP A 278 26.04 -25.15 25.95
C ASP A 278 27.31 -24.42 26.43
N ASN A 279 27.65 -23.27 25.83
CA ASN A 279 28.83 -22.47 26.22
C ASN A 279 28.62 -21.70 27.53
N TYR A 280 27.36 -21.48 27.95
CA TYR A 280 27.00 -20.65 29.10
C TYR A 280 26.65 -21.47 30.35
N GLY A 281 26.67 -22.80 30.26
CA GLY A 281 26.26 -23.68 31.35
C GLY A 281 24.77 -23.53 31.69
N THR A 282 24.41 -23.77 32.94
CA THR A 282 23.02 -23.64 33.40
C THR A 282 22.70 -22.17 33.72
N ILE A 283 21.78 -21.58 32.96
CA ILE A 283 21.35 -20.19 33.07
C ILE A 283 20.15 -20.08 34.02
N CYS A 284 20.30 -19.31 35.09
CA CYS A 284 19.20 -18.94 35.98
C CYS A 284 18.64 -17.58 35.55
N LEU A 285 17.62 -17.59 34.66
CA LEU A 285 17.13 -16.38 34.01
C LEU A 285 16.50 -15.35 34.95
N PHE A 286 15.83 -15.80 36.01
CA PHE A 286 15.01 -14.95 36.88
C PHE A 286 15.24 -15.31 38.34
N ALA A 287 15.21 -14.31 39.21
CA ALA A 287 15.37 -14.52 40.64
C ALA A 287 14.12 -15.14 41.28
N SER A 288 12.92 -14.83 40.76
CA SER A 288 11.66 -15.35 41.29
C SER A 288 10.53 -15.28 40.27
N THR A 289 9.80 -16.38 40.08
CA THR A 289 8.65 -16.49 39.15
C THR A 289 7.54 -17.39 39.75
N PRO A 290 6.99 -17.05 40.94
CA PRO A 290 6.09 -17.92 41.70
C PRO A 290 4.73 -18.21 41.05
N SER A 291 4.33 -17.41 40.06
CA SER A 291 3.03 -17.55 39.38
C SER A 291 3.16 -18.21 38.00
N LEU A 292 4.32 -18.76 37.66
CA LEU A 292 4.59 -19.31 36.34
C LEU A 292 3.78 -20.60 36.13
N ILE A 293 2.91 -20.60 35.13
CA ILE A 293 1.99 -21.72 34.84
C ILE A 293 2.30 -22.32 33.46
N SER A 294 2.79 -21.51 32.53
CA SER A 294 3.10 -21.94 31.16
C SER A 294 4.53 -21.59 30.79
N LEU A 295 5.31 -22.60 30.41
CA LEU A 295 6.65 -22.45 29.87
C LEU A 295 6.73 -23.09 28.49
N LYS A 296 7.17 -22.32 27.50
CA LYS A 296 7.35 -22.78 26.12
C LYS A 296 8.79 -22.60 25.69
N PHE A 297 9.36 -23.64 25.09
CA PHE A 297 10.66 -23.58 24.41
C PHE A 297 10.45 -23.72 22.90
N ILE A 298 11.16 -22.92 22.13
CA ILE A 298 11.16 -22.92 20.67
C ILE A 298 12.62 -23.06 20.23
N ASP A 299 12.89 -23.99 19.33
CA ASP A 299 14.22 -24.23 18.74
C ASP A 299 15.39 -24.45 19.74
N ILE A 300 15.07 -24.83 20.98
CA ILE A 300 16.03 -25.16 22.03
C ILE A 300 16.13 -26.68 22.22
N ILE A 301 17.32 -27.22 22.03
CA ILE A 301 17.61 -28.64 22.22
C ILE A 301 18.04 -28.88 23.67
N GLY A 302 17.27 -29.70 24.40
CA GLY A 302 17.61 -30.08 25.78
C GLY A 302 17.51 -28.95 26.82
N PRO A 303 16.39 -28.20 26.89
CA PRO A 303 16.27 -26.99 27.71
C PRO A 303 16.57 -27.18 29.20
N TYR A 304 16.31 -28.37 29.74
CA TYR A 304 16.58 -28.71 31.15
C TYR A 304 18.07 -28.74 31.52
N ARG A 305 18.98 -28.77 30.54
CA ARG A 305 20.43 -28.68 30.79
C ARG A 305 20.89 -27.22 30.83
N SER A 306 20.29 -26.40 29.99
CA SER A 306 20.69 -25.01 29.75
C SER A 306 19.99 -24.02 30.68
N PHE A 307 18.84 -24.35 31.26
CA PHE A 307 18.10 -23.45 32.13
C PHE A 307 17.83 -24.07 33.50
N ASP A 308 18.05 -23.27 34.55
CA ASP A 308 17.58 -23.57 35.89
C ASP A 308 16.11 -23.18 35.98
N LEU A 309 15.23 -24.18 35.87
CA LEU A 309 13.80 -23.96 35.78
C LEU A 309 13.13 -24.11 37.16
N PRO A 310 12.26 -23.18 37.55
CA PRO A 310 11.72 -23.08 38.91
C PRO A 310 10.63 -24.13 39.25
N TRP A 311 10.61 -25.29 38.59
CA TRP A 311 9.57 -26.31 38.72
C TRP A 311 9.56 -27.07 40.04
N SER A 312 10.41 -26.72 41.01
CA SER A 312 10.42 -27.30 42.36
C SER A 312 9.37 -26.67 43.30
N GLN A 313 8.42 -25.90 42.77
CA GLN A 313 7.30 -25.30 43.50
C GLN A 313 6.06 -26.22 43.52
#